data_AF-A0A0F9NFK9-F1
#
_entry.id   AF-A0A0F9NFK9-F1
#
_cell.length_a   1.000
_cell.length_b   1.000
_cell.length_c   1.000
_cell.angle_alpha   90.00
_cell.angle_beta   90.00
_cell.angle_gamma   90.00
#
_symmetry.space_group_name_H-M   'P 1'
#
loop_
_entity.id
_entity.type
_entity.pdbx_description
1 polymer ?
#
loop_
_entity_poly.entity_id
_entity_poly.type
_entity_poly.pdbx_seq_one_letter_code
_entity_poly.pdbx_strand_id
1 'polypeptide(L)'
;MPILNKSTLPDGKVLHVDPATGQSFRRLEGGLAWPGDGPGFGLVVGEASVLDRTVGRFPFHVLYEFEELDLIGLISRAIETTREYQVDIWHGDRGDRVALSLLMEQQQDYYREGLVGVNLVQAPGGEEPLSFRFCASVMREFFQPALKLLYLGEDSRLPVVLQEAPRDLSLVGSGAEFPAIAALAYVVAALKVTDTTAMKAPSRMMRAKFDHFRR
;
A
#
# COMPACT_ATOMS: atom_id res chain seq x y z
N MET A 1 3.20 -19.19 -4.43
CA MET A 1 2.75 -17.84 -4.85
C MET A 1 3.86 -17.18 -5.65
N PRO A 2 3.55 -16.18 -6.51
CA PRO A 2 4.54 -15.66 -7.43
C PRO A 2 5.55 -14.79 -6.67
N ILE A 3 6.75 -15.34 -6.49
CA ILE A 3 7.94 -14.56 -6.15
C ILE A 3 8.22 -13.67 -7.37
N LEU A 4 8.03 -12.35 -7.22
CA LEU A 4 8.28 -11.40 -8.30
C LEU A 4 9.78 -11.27 -8.54
N ASN A 5 10.19 -11.29 -9.80
CA ASN A 5 11.59 -11.09 -10.18
C ASN A 5 11.92 -9.60 -10.19
N LYS A 6 12.98 -9.20 -9.47
CA LYS A 6 13.53 -7.85 -9.57
C LYS A 6 14.39 -7.69 -10.82
N SER A 7 14.08 -6.67 -11.60
CA SER A 7 14.89 -6.23 -12.74
C SER A 7 15.26 -4.76 -12.57
N THR A 8 16.56 -4.45 -12.56
CA THR A 8 17.04 -3.06 -12.52
C THR A 8 17.28 -2.56 -13.93
N LEU A 9 16.61 -1.48 -14.31
CA LEU A 9 16.76 -0.82 -15.60
C LEU A 9 18.08 -0.01 -15.65
N PRO A 10 18.58 0.35 -16.86
CA PRO A 10 19.81 1.14 -17.00
C PRO A 10 19.78 2.51 -16.31
N ASP A 11 18.58 3.07 -16.09
CA ASP A 11 18.39 4.34 -15.37
C ASP A 11 18.35 4.17 -13.83
N GLY A 12 18.58 2.94 -13.35
CA GLY A 12 18.58 2.58 -11.93
C GLY A 12 17.20 2.28 -11.35
N LYS A 13 16.11 2.40 -12.12
CA LYS A 13 14.77 2.05 -11.63
C LYS A 13 14.63 0.54 -11.48
N VAL A 14 13.92 0.13 -10.43
CA VAL A 14 13.61 -1.28 -10.18
C VAL A 14 12.20 -1.57 -10.71
N LEU A 15 12.08 -2.68 -11.44
CA LEU A 15 10.80 -3.28 -11.81
C LEU A 15 10.65 -4.62 -11.12
N HIS A 16 9.43 -4.94 -10.72
CA HIS A 16 9.03 -6.25 -10.22
C HIS A 16 8.23 -6.94 -11.31
N VAL A 17 8.69 -8.10 -11.78
CA VAL A 17 8.09 -8.82 -12.90
C VAL A 17 7.50 -10.12 -12.41
N ASP A 18 6.20 -10.31 -12.66
CA ASP A 18 5.54 -11.60 -12.47
C ASP A 18 6.03 -12.58 -13.54
N PRO A 19 6.73 -13.67 -13.18
CA PRO A 19 7.23 -14.62 -14.14
C PRO A 19 6.13 -15.42 -14.85
N ALA A 20 4.94 -15.52 -14.26
CA ALA A 20 3.82 -16.27 -14.84
C ALA A 20 3.10 -15.48 -15.93
N THR A 21 2.85 -14.20 -15.69
CA THR A 21 2.07 -13.34 -16.60
C THR A 21 2.93 -12.40 -17.44
N GLY A 22 4.19 -12.19 -17.07
CA GLY A 22 5.07 -11.17 -17.67
C GLY A 22 4.69 -9.74 -17.29
N GLN A 23 3.70 -9.54 -16.41
CA GLN A 23 3.33 -8.20 -15.95
C GLN A 23 4.44 -7.61 -15.11
N SER A 24 4.75 -6.33 -15.35
CA SER A 24 5.79 -5.60 -14.65
C SER A 24 5.22 -4.43 -13.87
N PHE A 25 5.63 -4.31 -12.61
CA PHE A 25 5.21 -3.29 -11.66
C PHE A 25 6.40 -2.38 -11.34
N ARG A 26 6.16 -1.07 -11.34
CA ARG A 26 7.18 -0.07 -11.02
C ARG A 26 7.30 0.20 -9.52
N ARG A 27 6.30 -0.25 -8.75
CA ARG A 27 6.16 0.01 -7.32
C ARG A 27 5.22 -1.03 -6.70
N LEU A 28 5.58 -1.51 -5.52
CA LEU A 28 4.78 -2.43 -4.71
C LEU A 28 4.59 -1.80 -3.33
N GLU A 29 3.35 -1.61 -2.93
CA GLU A 29 2.99 -1.06 -1.63
C GLU A 29 1.95 -1.95 -0.94
N GLY A 30 1.98 -1.97 0.38
CA GLY A 30 1.06 -2.75 1.20
C GLY A 30 -0.06 -1.89 1.75
N GLY A 31 -1.24 -2.47 1.91
CA GLY A 31 -2.33 -1.94 2.73
C GLY A 31 -2.50 -2.80 3.97
N LEU A 32 -2.61 -2.20 5.15
CA LEU A 32 -2.81 -2.92 6.41
C LEU A 32 -3.92 -2.27 7.23
N ALA A 33 -4.87 -3.08 7.70
CA ALA A 33 -5.91 -2.66 8.61
C ALA A 33 -5.97 -3.61 9.80
N TRP A 34 -5.99 -3.02 11.00
CA TRP A 34 -6.00 -3.76 12.26
C TRP A 34 -7.30 -4.54 12.45
N PRO A 35 -7.26 -5.66 13.19
CA PRO A 35 -8.48 -6.32 13.64
C PRO A 35 -9.30 -5.38 14.53
N GLY A 36 -10.61 -5.38 14.31
CA GLY A 36 -11.59 -4.69 15.15
C GLY A 36 -12.54 -5.71 15.77
N ASP A 37 -13.84 -5.57 15.49
CA ASP A 37 -14.83 -6.63 15.79
C ASP A 37 -14.72 -7.82 14.81
N GLY A 38 -14.03 -7.61 13.69
CA GLY A 38 -13.69 -8.62 12.70
C GLY A 38 -12.18 -8.81 12.54
N PRO A 39 -11.77 -9.78 11.72
CA PRO A 39 -10.37 -10.05 11.47
C PRO A 39 -9.66 -8.88 10.78
N GLY A 40 -8.38 -8.73 11.06
CA GLY A 40 -7.52 -7.77 10.39
C GLY A 40 -7.24 -8.19 8.95
N PHE A 41 -6.85 -7.24 8.11
CA PHE A 41 -6.64 -7.51 6.69
C PHE A 41 -5.35 -6.85 6.20
N GLY A 42 -4.62 -7.59 5.36
CA GLY A 42 -3.45 -7.07 4.67
C GLY A 42 -3.48 -7.45 3.21
N LEU A 43 -2.91 -6.59 2.37
CA LEU A 43 -2.81 -6.84 0.94
C LEU A 43 -1.61 -6.13 0.31
N VAL A 44 -1.18 -6.63 -0.84
CA VAL A 44 -0.11 -6.03 -1.65
C VAL A 44 -0.71 -5.53 -2.95
N VAL A 45 -0.44 -4.26 -3.28
CA VAL A 45 -0.82 -3.65 -4.56
C VAL A 45 0.42 -3.32 -5.36
N GLY A 46 0.43 -3.79 -6.60
CA GLY A 46 1.40 -3.41 -7.62
C GLY A 46 0.86 -2.30 -8.50
N GLU A 47 1.62 -1.22 -8.65
CA GLU A 47 1.39 -0.22 -9.68
C GLU A 47 2.12 -0.64 -10.95
N ALA A 48 1.36 -0.82 -12.03
CA ALA A 48 1.89 -1.27 -13.31
C ALA A 48 2.98 -0.31 -13.82
N SER A 49 3.91 -0.86 -14.60
CA SER A 49 4.97 -0.09 -15.25
C SER A 49 4.56 0.51 -16.60
N VAL A 50 3.39 0.11 -17.12
CA VAL A 50 2.83 0.61 -18.39
C VAL A 50 1.65 1.52 -18.09
N LEU A 51 1.72 2.75 -18.62
CA LEU A 51 0.66 3.75 -18.49
C LEU A 51 -0.55 3.35 -19.36
N ASP A 52 -1.75 3.33 -18.78
CA ASP A 52 -2.98 3.34 -19.57
C ASP A 52 -3.11 4.70 -20.26
N ARG A 53 -2.95 4.73 -21.59
CA ARG A 53 -2.98 5.96 -22.37
C ARG A 53 -4.36 6.58 -22.50
N THR A 54 -5.42 5.80 -22.30
CA THR A 54 -6.80 6.28 -22.36
C THR A 54 -7.10 7.15 -21.15
N VAL A 55 -6.61 6.72 -19.98
CA VAL A 55 -6.87 7.36 -18.69
C VAL A 55 -5.71 8.25 -18.23
N GLY A 56 -4.52 8.08 -18.81
CA GLY A 56 -3.32 8.82 -18.45
C GLY A 56 -2.79 8.44 -17.06
N ARG A 57 -3.00 7.20 -16.62
CA ARG A 57 -2.59 6.70 -15.29
C ARG A 57 -2.07 5.28 -15.34
N PHE A 58 -1.30 4.88 -14.34
CA PHE A 58 -0.84 3.51 -14.19
C PHE A 58 -1.91 2.66 -13.49
N PRO A 59 -2.31 1.52 -14.07
CA PRO A 59 -3.18 0.57 -13.40
C PRO A 59 -2.60 0.04 -12.09
N PHE A 60 -3.47 -0.24 -11.13
CA PHE A 60 -3.18 -0.88 -9.86
C PHE A 60 -3.72 -2.30 -9.86
N HIS A 61 -2.94 -3.24 -9.34
CA HIS A 61 -3.27 -4.65 -9.27
C HIS A 61 -3.09 -5.16 -7.85
N VAL A 62 -4.13 -5.74 -7.26
CA VAL A 62 -3.99 -6.52 -6.03
C VAL A 62 -3.26 -7.82 -6.40
N LEU A 63 -2.10 -8.03 -5.79
CA LEU A 63 -1.23 -9.18 -6.07
C LEU A 63 -1.35 -10.27 -5.02
N TYR A 64 -1.70 -9.88 -3.80
CA TYR A 64 -1.85 -10.77 -2.68
C TYR A 64 -2.76 -10.13 -1.63
N GLU A 65 -3.50 -10.96 -0.92
CA GLU A 65 -4.32 -10.58 0.21
C GLU A 65 -4.27 -11.67 1.27
N PHE A 66 -4.42 -11.27 2.53
CA PHE A 66 -4.49 -12.17 3.66
C PHE A 66 -5.37 -11.57 4.75
N GLU A 67 -5.88 -12.47 5.57
CA GLU A 67 -6.73 -12.14 6.72
C GLU A 67 -6.23 -12.91 7.93
N GLU A 68 -6.18 -12.26 9.07
CA GLU A 68 -5.75 -12.87 10.33
C GLU A 68 -6.70 -12.40 11.46
N LEU A 69 -7.10 -13.35 12.32
CA LEU A 69 -8.08 -13.09 13.39
C LEU A 69 -7.53 -12.20 14.50
N ASP A 70 -6.22 -12.26 14.72
CA ASP A 70 -5.54 -11.54 15.79
C ASP A 70 -4.37 -10.71 15.28
N LEU A 71 -3.98 -9.75 16.09
CA LEU A 71 -2.97 -8.76 15.75
C LEU A 71 -1.57 -9.35 15.57
N ILE A 72 -1.21 -10.38 16.35
CA ILE A 72 0.10 -11.04 16.30
C ILE A 72 0.22 -11.83 14.98
N GLY A 73 -0.83 -12.58 14.63
CA GLY A 73 -0.94 -13.27 13.35
C GLY A 73 -0.84 -12.30 12.18
N LEU A 74 -1.60 -11.19 12.23
CA LEU A 74 -1.59 -10.17 11.18
C LEU A 74 -0.20 -9.56 10.96
N ILE A 75 0.49 -9.16 12.04
CA ILE A 75 1.82 -8.57 11.94
C ILE A 75 2.83 -9.58 11.39
N SER A 76 2.80 -10.81 11.89
CA SER A 76 3.70 -11.88 11.44
C SER A 76 3.52 -12.14 9.93
N ARG A 77 2.26 -12.24 9.47
CA ARG A 77 1.92 -12.42 8.06
C ARG A 77 2.35 -11.21 7.21
N ALA A 78 2.21 -9.98 7.72
CA ALA A 78 2.68 -8.79 7.02
C ALA A 78 4.21 -8.76 6.88
N ILE A 79 4.97 -9.21 7.88
CA ILE A 79 6.44 -9.32 7.82
C ILE A 79 6.86 -10.38 6.79
N GLU A 80 6.24 -11.56 6.80
CA GLU A 80 6.47 -12.61 5.80
C GLU A 80 6.20 -12.07 4.38
N THR A 81 5.05 -11.42 4.20
CA THR A 81 4.63 -10.82 2.93
C THR A 81 5.59 -9.73 2.47
N THR A 82 6.10 -8.91 3.40
CA THR A 82 7.11 -7.88 3.11
C THR A 82 8.35 -8.49 2.48
N ARG A 83 8.78 -9.66 2.95
CA ARG A 83 9.96 -10.35 2.44
C ARG A 83 9.70 -11.01 1.10
N GLU A 84 8.55 -11.68 0.96
CA GLU A 84 8.18 -12.40 -0.27
C GLU A 84 7.96 -11.45 -1.44
N TYR A 85 7.21 -10.37 -1.21
CA TYR A 85 6.86 -9.39 -2.26
C TYR A 85 7.81 -8.20 -2.30
N GLN A 86 8.72 -8.07 -1.33
CA GLN A 86 9.66 -6.96 -1.22
C GLN A 86 8.94 -5.61 -1.17
N VAL A 87 7.91 -5.55 -0.33
CA VAL A 87 7.07 -4.36 -0.11
C VAL A 87 7.89 -3.30 0.63
N ASP A 88 8.04 -2.11 0.06
CA ASP A 88 8.86 -1.06 0.68
C ASP A 88 8.11 -0.31 1.80
N ILE A 89 6.79 -0.13 1.62
CA ILE A 89 5.94 0.70 2.48
C ILE A 89 4.58 0.04 2.64
N TRP A 90 4.10 -0.01 3.88
CA TRP A 90 2.73 -0.38 4.21
C TRP A 90 1.96 0.87 4.65
N HIS A 91 0.71 1.00 4.22
CA HIS A 91 -0.19 2.09 4.59
C HIS A 91 -1.30 1.56 5.48
N GLY A 92 -1.49 2.21 6.63
CA GLY A 92 -2.53 1.83 7.57
C GLY A 92 -2.81 2.92 8.58
N ASP A 93 -3.69 2.61 9.52
CA ASP A 93 -3.95 3.49 10.66
C ASP A 93 -2.81 3.40 11.68
N ARG A 94 -2.24 4.55 12.08
CA ARG A 94 -1.27 4.66 13.17
C ARG A 94 -1.89 5.26 14.44
N GLY A 95 -3.21 5.42 14.49
CA GLY A 95 -3.95 5.85 15.67
C GLY A 95 -3.97 4.79 16.78
N ASP A 96 -4.00 3.50 16.42
CA ASP A 96 -3.96 2.39 17.37
C ASP A 96 -2.56 2.20 17.99
N ARG A 97 -2.39 2.74 19.19
CA ARG A 97 -1.12 2.65 19.94
C ARG A 97 -0.78 1.23 20.37
N VAL A 98 -1.77 0.38 20.61
CA VAL A 98 -1.54 -1.01 21.03
C VAL A 98 -1.00 -1.79 19.83
N ALA A 99 -1.64 -1.65 18.67
CA ALA A 99 -1.18 -2.25 17.42
C ALA A 99 0.24 -1.82 17.06
N LEU A 100 0.54 -0.53 17.14
CA LEU A 100 1.88 -0.02 16.87
C LEU A 100 2.93 -0.52 17.86
N SER A 101 2.59 -0.61 19.15
CA SER A 101 3.54 -1.08 20.17
C SER A 101 3.92 -2.54 19.92
N LEU A 102 2.93 -3.39 19.63
CA LEU A 102 3.15 -4.81 19.29
C LEU A 102 3.92 -4.97 17.98
N LEU A 103 3.62 -4.15 16.96
CA LEU A 103 4.38 -4.11 15.72
C LEU A 103 5.87 -3.80 15.97
N MET A 104 6.15 -2.79 16.81
CA MET A 104 7.53 -2.41 17.13
C MET A 104 8.26 -3.50 17.94
N GLU A 105 7.57 -4.15 18.88
CA GLU A 105 8.12 -5.25 19.67
C GLU A 105 8.49 -6.44 18.79
N GLN A 106 7.55 -6.92 17.95
CA GLN A 106 7.84 -8.03 17.05
C GLN A 106 8.97 -7.69 16.07
N GLN A 107 8.95 -6.51 15.47
CA GLN A 107 10.02 -6.12 14.55
C GLN A 107 11.41 -6.09 15.19
N GLN A 108 11.52 -5.81 16.49
CA GLN A 108 12.81 -5.82 17.17
C GLN A 108 13.47 -7.20 17.11
N ASP A 109 12.70 -8.27 17.24
CA ASP A 109 13.22 -9.63 17.13
C ASP A 109 13.66 -9.95 15.70
N TYR A 110 12.88 -9.53 14.70
CA TYR A 110 13.27 -9.68 13.28
C TYR A 110 14.53 -8.88 12.92
N TYR A 111 14.67 -7.64 13.41
CA TYR A 111 15.86 -6.83 13.15
C TYR A 111 17.11 -7.41 13.81
N ARG A 112 17.00 -8.05 14.99
CA ARG A 112 18.12 -8.78 15.62
C ARG A 112 18.62 -9.93 14.74
N GLU A 113 17.74 -10.52 13.94
CA GLU A 113 18.06 -11.57 12.97
C GLU A 113 18.49 -11.02 11.59
N GLY A 114 18.58 -9.69 11.44
CA GLY A 114 18.95 -9.03 10.18
C GLY A 114 17.84 -9.07 9.11
N LEU A 115 16.59 -9.31 9.54
CA LEU A 115 15.43 -9.39 8.64
C LEU A 115 14.77 -8.01 8.45
N VAL A 116 14.03 -7.88 7.34
CA VAL A 116 13.26 -6.68 7.01
C VAL A 116 11.90 -6.73 7.71
N GLY A 117 11.56 -5.68 8.45
CA GLY A 117 10.26 -5.51 9.11
C GLY A 117 9.24 -4.75 8.25
N VAL A 118 8.06 -4.51 8.82
CA VAL A 118 6.96 -3.77 8.17
C VAL A 118 7.15 -2.26 8.37
N ASN A 119 7.48 -1.54 7.30
CA ASN A 119 7.53 -0.08 7.34
C ASN A 119 6.11 0.51 7.20
N LEU A 120 5.36 0.56 8.31
CA LEU A 120 4.01 1.11 8.33
C LEU A 120 4.04 2.65 8.39
N VAL A 121 3.37 3.31 7.45
CA VAL A 121 3.17 4.77 7.43
C VAL A 121 1.69 5.12 7.58
N GLN A 122 1.41 6.35 8.02
CA GLN A 122 0.04 6.82 8.19
C GLN A 122 -0.63 6.92 6.82
N ALA A 123 -1.82 6.35 6.69
CA ALA A 123 -2.63 6.52 5.51
C ALA A 123 -2.96 8.00 5.24
N PRO A 124 -3.15 8.41 3.97
CA PRO A 124 -3.53 9.78 3.65
C PRO A 124 -4.84 10.22 4.33
N GLY A 125 -4.99 11.53 4.54
CA GLY A 125 -6.24 12.11 5.07
C GLY A 125 -6.25 12.35 6.59
N GLY A 126 -5.12 12.12 7.28
CA GLY A 126 -4.98 12.44 8.71
C GLY A 126 -5.16 11.21 9.60
N GLU A 127 -5.79 11.40 10.75
CA GLU A 127 -6.11 10.32 11.71
C GLU A 127 -7.51 9.75 11.45
N GLU A 128 -7.76 8.53 11.94
CA GLU A 128 -9.09 7.94 11.91
C GLU A 128 -10.11 8.80 12.68
N PRO A 129 -11.37 8.90 12.22
CA PRO A 129 -11.95 8.20 11.06
C PRO A 129 -11.82 8.95 9.73
N LEU A 130 -11.20 10.14 9.74
CA LEU A 130 -11.13 11.00 8.56
C LEU A 130 -10.26 10.41 7.45
N SER A 131 -9.16 9.74 7.83
CA SER A 131 -8.30 8.99 6.90
C SER A 131 -9.07 7.95 6.11
N PHE A 132 -9.85 7.07 6.78
CA PHE A 132 -10.64 6.05 6.11
C PHE A 132 -11.63 6.65 5.12
N ARG A 133 -12.40 7.67 5.53
CA ARG A 133 -13.41 8.30 4.66
C ARG A 133 -12.77 8.92 3.42
N PHE A 134 -11.67 9.65 3.60
CA PHE A 134 -10.91 10.22 2.49
C PHE A 134 -10.40 9.12 1.55
N CYS A 135 -9.73 8.11 2.10
CA CYS A 135 -9.14 7.02 1.33
C CYS A 135 -10.19 6.21 0.58
N ALA A 136 -11.32 5.89 1.21
CA ALA A 136 -12.43 5.16 0.60
C ALA A 136 -13.06 5.94 -0.56
N SER A 137 -13.21 7.27 -0.41
CA SER A 137 -13.66 8.13 -1.50
C SER A 137 -12.70 8.08 -2.68
N VAL A 138 -11.39 8.16 -2.42
CA VAL A 138 -10.35 8.09 -3.46
C VAL A 138 -10.37 6.74 -4.16
N MET A 139 -10.44 5.64 -3.42
CA MET A 139 -10.47 4.28 -3.95
C MET A 139 -11.65 4.06 -4.91
N ARG A 140 -12.82 4.61 -4.59
CA ARG A 140 -14.02 4.50 -5.44
C ARG A 140 -13.85 5.10 -6.82
N GLU A 141 -13.01 6.12 -6.99
CA GLU A 141 -12.70 6.66 -8.31
C GLU A 141 -12.09 5.59 -9.24
N PHE A 142 -11.28 4.68 -8.70
CA PHE A 142 -10.62 3.63 -9.49
C PHE A 142 -11.57 2.52 -9.96
N PHE A 143 -12.77 2.43 -9.36
CA PHE A 143 -13.83 1.50 -9.78
C PHE A 143 -14.82 2.10 -10.77
N GLN A 144 -14.73 3.40 -11.08
CA GLN A 144 -15.62 4.00 -12.06
C GLN A 144 -15.42 3.32 -13.42
N PRO A 145 -16.50 2.93 -14.14
CA PRO A 145 -16.39 2.25 -15.42
C PRO A 145 -15.54 3.00 -16.46
N ALA A 146 -15.52 4.34 -16.38
CA ALA A 146 -14.72 5.19 -17.25
C ALA A 146 -13.21 5.15 -16.96
N LEU A 147 -12.80 4.71 -15.76
CA LEU A 147 -11.41 4.69 -15.32
C LEU A 147 -10.88 3.24 -15.25
N LYS A 148 -11.62 2.32 -14.62
CA LYS A 148 -11.26 0.90 -14.40
C LYS A 148 -9.75 0.68 -14.24
N LEU A 149 -9.16 1.34 -13.25
CA LEU A 149 -7.72 1.33 -13.00
C LEU A 149 -7.31 0.42 -11.85
N LEU A 150 -8.25 -0.25 -11.18
CA LEU A 150 -7.96 -1.16 -10.08
C LEU A 150 -8.46 -2.57 -10.42
N TYR A 151 -7.53 -3.51 -10.47
CA TYR A 151 -7.75 -4.92 -10.77
C TYR A 151 -7.53 -5.73 -9.50
N LEU A 152 -8.56 -6.45 -9.04
CA LEU A 152 -8.51 -7.16 -7.76
C LEU A 152 -7.92 -8.57 -7.86
N GLY A 153 -7.79 -9.12 -9.07
CA GLY A 153 -7.42 -10.54 -9.27
C GLY A 153 -8.63 -11.46 -9.23
N GLU A 154 -8.50 -12.66 -9.82
CA GLU A 154 -9.60 -13.62 -9.96
C GLU A 154 -9.94 -14.32 -8.65
N ASP A 155 -8.92 -14.62 -7.83
CA ASP A 155 -9.06 -15.33 -6.56
C ASP A 155 -9.33 -14.38 -5.37
N SER A 156 -9.45 -13.07 -5.61
CA SER A 156 -9.66 -12.11 -4.53
C SER A 156 -11.09 -12.16 -4.01
N ARG A 157 -11.23 -12.07 -2.69
CA ARG A 157 -12.53 -11.91 -2.00
C ARG A 157 -13.02 -10.47 -1.98
N LEU A 158 -12.17 -9.50 -2.29
CA LEU A 158 -12.51 -8.07 -2.26
C LEU A 158 -13.75 -7.70 -3.10
N PRO A 159 -14.02 -8.29 -4.28
CA PRO A 159 -15.24 -8.02 -5.03
C PRO A 159 -16.52 -8.29 -4.22
N VAL A 160 -16.55 -9.38 -3.44
CA VAL A 160 -17.69 -9.74 -2.59
C VAL A 160 -17.81 -8.75 -1.44
N VAL A 161 -16.70 -8.51 -0.73
CA VAL A 161 -16.65 -7.55 0.39
C VAL A 161 -17.11 -6.15 -0.04
N LEU A 162 -16.68 -5.68 -1.21
CA LEU A 162 -17.06 -4.36 -1.74
C LEU A 162 -18.53 -4.29 -2.17
N GLN A 163 -19.14 -5.40 -2.60
CA GLN A 163 -20.56 -5.46 -2.94
C GLN A 163 -21.45 -5.42 -1.70
N GLU A 164 -21.01 -6.06 -0.61
CA GLU A 164 -21.73 -6.09 0.67
C GLU A 164 -21.56 -4.79 1.48
N ALA A 165 -20.52 -4.03 1.18
CA ALA A 165 -20.24 -2.76 1.85
C ALA A 165 -21.35 -1.70 1.65
N PRO A 166 -21.58 -0.83 2.64
CA PRO A 166 -22.46 0.31 2.47
C PRO A 166 -22.07 1.16 1.25
N ARG A 167 -23.06 1.53 0.42
CA ARG A 167 -22.87 2.41 -0.74
C ARG A 167 -22.26 3.75 -0.36
N ASP A 168 -22.44 4.21 0.87
CA ASP A 168 -21.80 5.40 1.40
C ASP A 168 -20.94 5.06 2.62
N LEU A 169 -19.64 4.84 2.38
CA LEU A 169 -18.66 4.59 3.43
C LEU A 169 -18.35 5.85 4.26
N SER A 170 -18.81 7.04 3.84
CA SER A 170 -18.68 8.25 4.66
C SER A 170 -19.58 8.23 5.89
N LEU A 171 -20.64 7.42 5.86
CA LEU A 171 -21.55 7.18 6.98
C LEU A 171 -21.01 6.16 7.98
N VAL A 172 -19.93 5.47 7.62
CA VAL A 172 -19.29 4.48 8.49
C VAL A 172 -18.36 5.16 9.49
N GLY A 173 -18.27 4.56 10.68
CA GLY A 173 -17.51 5.06 11.81
C GLY A 173 -16.02 5.02 11.54
N SER A 174 -15.43 3.83 11.37
CA SER A 174 -13.98 3.67 11.22
C SER A 174 -13.56 2.59 10.22
N GLY A 175 -12.30 2.62 9.79
CA GLY A 175 -11.71 1.55 8.98
C GLY A 175 -11.73 0.17 9.66
N ALA A 176 -11.78 0.11 11.00
CA ALA A 176 -11.81 -1.14 11.76
C ALA A 176 -13.13 -1.94 11.60
N GLU A 177 -14.22 -1.28 11.18
CA GLU A 177 -15.48 -1.95 10.84
C GLU A 177 -15.42 -2.69 9.51
N PHE A 178 -14.50 -2.27 8.61
CA PHE A 178 -14.32 -2.88 7.29
C PHE A 178 -12.82 -3.04 6.95
N PRO A 179 -12.07 -3.90 7.66
CA PRO A 179 -10.61 -3.95 7.54
C PRO A 179 -10.11 -4.19 6.11
N ALA A 180 -10.76 -5.09 5.36
CA ALA A 180 -10.40 -5.34 3.96
C ALA A 180 -10.57 -4.11 3.04
N ILE A 181 -11.63 -3.33 3.26
CA ILE A 181 -11.87 -2.09 2.52
C ILE A 181 -10.87 -1.02 2.97
N ALA A 182 -10.59 -0.92 4.26
CA ALA A 182 -9.65 0.04 4.81
C ALA A 182 -8.23 -0.19 4.27
N ALA A 183 -7.73 -1.43 4.33
CA ALA A 183 -6.43 -1.81 3.78
C ALA A 183 -6.31 -1.42 2.30
N LEU A 184 -7.33 -1.76 1.48
CA LEU A 184 -7.35 -1.41 0.06
C LEU A 184 -7.40 0.10 -0.16
N ALA A 185 -8.25 0.79 0.58
CA ALA A 185 -8.43 2.22 0.48
C ALA A 185 -7.15 2.99 0.81
N TYR A 186 -6.47 2.62 1.91
CA TYR A 186 -5.24 3.26 2.37
C TYR A 186 -4.13 3.18 1.32
N VAL A 187 -3.86 1.99 0.78
CA VAL A 187 -2.79 1.82 -0.21
C VAL A 187 -3.14 2.48 -1.55
N VAL A 188 -4.39 2.37 -2.02
CA VAL A 188 -4.81 3.00 -3.28
C VAL A 188 -4.74 4.53 -3.18
N ALA A 189 -5.16 5.10 -2.05
CA ALA A 189 -5.08 6.54 -1.82
C ALA A 189 -3.62 7.00 -1.74
N ALA A 190 -2.76 6.25 -1.05
CA ALA A 190 -1.34 6.58 -0.96
C ALA A 190 -0.66 6.54 -2.32
N LEU A 191 -0.86 5.46 -3.10
CA LEU A 191 -0.33 5.32 -4.45
C LEU A 191 -0.76 6.48 -5.35
N LYS A 192 -2.03 6.93 -5.25
CA LYS A 192 -2.55 8.08 -6.01
C LYS A 192 -1.90 9.40 -5.58
N VAL A 193 -1.82 9.68 -4.28
CA VAL A 193 -1.29 10.95 -3.75
C VAL A 193 0.19 11.10 -4.06
N THR A 194 0.91 9.99 -4.07
CA THR A 194 2.36 9.93 -4.33
C THR A 194 2.69 9.68 -5.81
N ASP A 195 1.69 9.64 -6.70
CA ASP A 195 1.92 9.42 -8.14
C ASP A 195 2.78 10.56 -8.72
N THR A 196 4.07 10.27 -8.83
CA THR A 196 5.11 11.20 -9.30
C THR A 196 4.98 11.61 -10.77
N THR A 197 4.02 11.06 -11.52
CA THR A 197 3.75 11.48 -12.90
C THR A 197 3.28 12.93 -13.01
N ALA A 198 2.67 13.47 -11.95
CA ALA A 198 2.24 14.86 -11.88
C ALA A 198 3.32 15.81 -11.33
N MET A 199 4.36 15.30 -10.67
CA MET A 199 5.42 16.13 -10.11
C MET A 199 6.56 16.26 -11.12
N LYS A 200 6.63 17.41 -11.82
CA LYS A 200 7.90 17.90 -12.38
C LYS A 200 8.98 17.71 -11.30
N ALA A 201 10.01 16.93 -11.60
CA ALA A 201 11.14 16.77 -10.70
C ALA A 201 11.60 18.15 -10.22
N PRO A 202 11.76 18.39 -8.90
CA PRO A 202 12.33 19.64 -8.43
C PRO A 202 13.68 19.78 -9.12
N SER A 203 13.82 20.87 -9.88
CA SER A 203 15.07 21.26 -10.52
C SER A 203 16.16 21.15 -9.45
N ARG A 204 17.15 20.29 -9.66
CA ARG A 204 18.34 20.21 -8.82
C ARG A 204 18.91 21.62 -8.74
N MET A 205 18.61 22.36 -7.68
CA MET A 205 19.39 23.54 -7.33
C MET A 205 20.76 22.99 -6.98
N MET A 206 21.71 23.23 -7.88
CA MET A 206 23.13 23.07 -7.60
C MET A 206 23.39 23.73 -6.25
N ARG A 207 23.86 22.94 -5.28
CA ARG A 207 24.50 23.49 -4.09
C ARG A 207 25.66 24.36 -4.58
N ALA A 208 25.46 25.67 -4.56
CA ALA A 208 26.54 26.62 -4.65
C ALA A 208 27.53 26.27 -3.53
N LYS A 209 28.78 26.05 -3.91
CA LYS A 209 29.90 25.84 -2.99
C LYS A 209 29.97 27.05 -2.05
N PHE A 210 29.68 26.83 -0.77
CA PHE A 210 30.06 27.76 0.28
C PHE A 210 31.55 27.53 0.58
N ASP A 211 32.41 28.13 -0.24
CA ASP A 211 33.77 28.43 0.16
C ASP A 211 33.79 29.87 0.66
N HIS A 212 33.69 30.05 1.98
CA HIS A 212 34.41 31.07 2.75
C HIS A 212 33.90 31.08 4.19
N PHE A 213 34.76 30.62 5.11
CA PHE A 213 35.31 31.41 6.22
C PHE A 213 36.01 30.45 7.18
N ARG A 214 37.33 30.30 7.00
CA ARG A 214 38.24 29.98 8.11
C ARG A 214 39.32 31.06 8.14
N ARG A 215 39.17 31.90 9.17
CA ARG A 215 40.13 32.70 9.94
C ARG A 215 41.35 33.26 9.22
#